data_AF-A0A1P8WIE7-F1
#
_entry.id   AF-A0A1P8WIE7-F1
#
_cell.length_a   1.000
_cell.length_b   1.000
_cell.length_c   1.000
_cell.angle_alpha   90.00
_cell.angle_beta   90.00
_cell.angle_gamma   90.00
#
_symmetry.space_group_name_H-M   'P 1'
#
loop_
_entity.id
_entity.type
_entity.pdbx_description
1 polymer ?
#
loop_
_entity_poly.entity_id
_entity_poly.type
_entity_poly.pdbx_seq_one_letter_code
_entity_poly.pdbx_strand_id
1 'polypeptide(L)'
;MGKKKRISVEDRLAVLQQLAADTNSVDELTSAVVAGLGDASNLMVELAARLIVDREIIAPEQTLIDAFDRFCANNGETDKACRAKVPLVEAMLHRDVDQPDFYLRGMKYVQAEPQWRGPGGGGPPTDSAAHLRGLCAHGLIRSHVASPASTMLALVDLLNDSQPQSRAHAARAISLMNSPASVPLLRMKVLTGDPAPEVQGECFRGMLHSPNQESIDFVAGYLDGDPDVAIEAATALGESHQPAAVKALIAAVAKCSPELVEAFYVSIGLSRQPDGLEFLLQKIRDNSLHACLAIQSMAPARFYPGITEQVEAAVHQADDATVSRTFQRCFVD
;
A
#
# COMPACT_ATOMS: atom_id res chain seq x y z
N MET A 1 -31.67 -41.10 19.29
CA MET A 1 -30.68 -40.51 18.37
C MET A 1 -30.11 -39.26 19.02
N GLY A 2 -28.90 -39.35 19.59
CA GLY A 2 -28.27 -38.22 20.27
C GLY A 2 -27.92 -37.12 19.27
N LYS A 3 -28.37 -35.89 19.49
CA LYS A 3 -27.91 -34.71 18.74
C LYS A 3 -26.39 -34.63 18.92
N LYS A 4 -25.61 -34.90 17.86
CA LYS A 4 -24.16 -34.62 17.85
C LYS A 4 -23.97 -33.16 18.24
N LYS A 5 -23.28 -32.90 19.36
CA LYS A 5 -22.97 -31.56 19.84
C LYS A 5 -22.15 -30.87 18.75
N ARG A 6 -22.66 -29.75 18.21
CA ARG A 6 -21.97 -28.96 17.19
C ARG A 6 -20.68 -28.42 17.80
N ILE A 7 -19.54 -28.72 17.17
CA ILE A 7 -18.23 -28.21 17.59
C ILE A 7 -18.28 -26.67 17.45
N SER A 8 -17.71 -25.94 18.42
CA SER A 8 -17.71 -24.48 18.42
C SER A 8 -16.84 -23.91 17.27
N VAL A 9 -16.96 -22.62 16.97
CA VAL A 9 -16.10 -21.99 15.97
C VAL A 9 -14.66 -21.94 16.48
N GLU A 10 -14.51 -21.64 17.77
CA GLU A 10 -13.23 -21.55 18.48
C GLU A 10 -12.49 -22.90 18.45
N ASP A 11 -13.19 -24.00 18.73
CA ASP A 11 -12.59 -25.34 18.68
C ASP A 11 -12.15 -25.70 17.25
N ARG A 12 -12.96 -25.36 16.23
CA ARG A 12 -12.61 -25.62 14.82
C ARG A 12 -11.42 -24.78 14.36
N LEU A 13 -11.34 -23.52 14.79
CA LEU A 13 -10.17 -22.66 14.54
C LEU A 13 -8.92 -23.25 15.17
N ALA A 14 -9.00 -23.67 16.44
CA ALA A 14 -7.88 -24.26 17.16
C ALA A 14 -7.36 -25.52 16.45
N VAL A 15 -8.26 -26.37 15.94
CA VAL A 15 -7.88 -27.55 15.16
C VAL A 15 -7.14 -27.16 13.88
N LEU A 16 -7.66 -26.20 13.10
CA LEU A 16 -6.99 -25.78 11.86
C LEU A 16 -5.62 -25.11 12.13
N GLN A 17 -5.51 -24.34 13.22
CA GLN A 17 -4.23 -23.75 13.65
C GLN A 17 -3.21 -24.81 14.08
N GLN A 18 -3.65 -25.85 14.78
CA GLN A 18 -2.78 -26.96 15.16
C GLN A 18 -2.25 -27.71 13.93
N LEU A 19 -3.13 -27.98 12.96
CA LEU A 19 -2.72 -28.59 11.69
C LEU A 19 -1.75 -27.68 10.91
N ALA A 20 -1.96 -26.37 10.93
CA ALA A 20 -1.07 -25.42 10.27
C ALA A 20 0.34 -25.38 10.91
N ALA A 21 0.45 -25.67 12.20
CA ALA A 21 1.71 -25.73 12.92
C ALA A 21 2.48 -27.05 12.68
N ASP A 22 1.79 -28.12 12.28
CA ASP A 22 2.42 -29.40 11.96
C ASP A 22 2.89 -29.44 10.49
N THR A 23 4.20 -29.48 10.29
CA THR A 23 4.80 -29.51 8.95
C THR A 23 4.73 -30.87 8.27
N ASN A 24 4.36 -31.94 8.99
CA ASN A 24 4.38 -33.31 8.45
C ASN A 24 3.05 -33.74 7.79
N SER A 25 1.98 -32.98 7.99
CA SER A 25 0.61 -33.37 7.59
C SER A 25 0.05 -32.48 6.46
N VAL A 26 0.78 -32.34 5.35
CA VAL A 26 0.41 -31.44 4.24
C VAL A 26 -0.94 -31.81 3.60
N ASP A 27 -1.22 -33.10 3.38
CA ASP A 27 -2.48 -33.54 2.76
C ASP A 27 -3.68 -33.33 3.68
N GLU A 28 -3.51 -33.57 4.98
CA GLU A 28 -4.54 -33.33 5.99
C GLU A 28 -4.81 -31.83 6.13
N LEU A 29 -3.76 -31.01 6.17
CA LEU A 29 -3.87 -29.55 6.19
C LEU A 29 -4.58 -29.04 4.93
N THR A 30 -4.21 -29.53 3.75
CA THR A 30 -4.86 -29.17 2.48
C THR A 30 -6.35 -29.49 2.52
N SER A 31 -6.70 -30.70 2.96
CA SER A 31 -8.10 -31.13 3.11
C SER A 31 -8.87 -30.26 4.12
N ALA A 32 -8.23 -29.92 5.24
CA ALA A 32 -8.80 -29.07 6.27
C ALA A 32 -8.99 -27.62 5.82
N VAL A 33 -8.05 -27.07 5.02
CA VAL A 33 -8.16 -25.75 4.42
C VAL A 33 -9.31 -25.69 3.42
N VAL A 34 -9.40 -26.65 2.50
CA VAL A 34 -10.52 -26.72 1.54
C VAL A 34 -11.86 -26.86 2.26
N ALA A 35 -11.94 -27.66 3.33
CA ALA A 35 -13.13 -27.75 4.17
C ALA A 35 -13.43 -26.42 4.89
N GLY A 36 -12.40 -25.72 5.37
CA GLY A 36 -12.48 -24.42 6.03
C GLY A 36 -13.04 -23.32 5.13
N LEU A 37 -12.69 -23.32 3.84
CA LEU A 37 -13.26 -22.40 2.84
C LEU A 37 -14.77 -22.58 2.68
N GLY A 38 -15.29 -23.78 2.96
CA GLY A 38 -16.73 -24.08 2.94
C GLY A 38 -17.49 -23.65 4.21
N ASP A 39 -16.81 -23.11 5.22
CA ASP A 39 -17.43 -22.80 6.51
C ASP A 39 -18.33 -21.55 6.46
N ALA A 40 -19.38 -21.55 7.29
CA ALA A 40 -20.26 -20.40 7.44
C ALA A 40 -19.63 -19.26 8.26
N SER A 41 -18.59 -19.54 9.04
CA SER A 41 -17.87 -18.56 9.84
C SER A 41 -16.85 -17.81 9.01
N ASN A 42 -16.92 -16.47 8.98
CA ASN A 42 -15.91 -15.64 8.32
C ASN A 42 -14.50 -15.83 8.92
N LEU A 43 -14.40 -16.14 10.22
CA LEU A 43 -13.12 -16.42 10.91
C LEU A 43 -12.45 -17.69 10.36
N MET A 44 -13.24 -18.74 10.12
CA MET A 44 -12.73 -19.99 9.57
C MET A 44 -12.23 -19.78 8.14
N VAL A 45 -13.00 -19.04 7.33
CA VAL A 45 -12.66 -18.78 5.93
C VAL A 45 -11.46 -17.82 5.82
N GLU A 46 -11.37 -16.80 6.67
CA GLU A 46 -10.18 -15.94 6.79
C GLU A 46 -8.92 -16.78 7.04
N LEU A 47 -8.93 -17.65 8.05
CA LEU A 47 -7.77 -18.48 8.37
C LEU A 47 -7.44 -19.45 7.23
N ALA A 48 -8.43 -20.12 6.66
CA ALA A 48 -8.23 -21.04 5.55
C ALA A 48 -7.63 -20.34 4.32
N ALA A 49 -8.13 -19.15 3.96
CA ALA A 49 -7.63 -18.38 2.84
C ALA A 49 -6.20 -17.86 3.07
N ARG A 50 -5.86 -17.41 4.28
CA ARG A 50 -4.46 -17.04 4.60
C ARG A 50 -3.50 -18.23 4.49
N LEU A 51 -3.92 -19.41 4.93
CA LEU A 51 -3.11 -20.62 4.83
C LEU A 51 -2.84 -21.04 3.38
N ILE A 52 -3.68 -20.65 2.41
CA ILE A 52 -3.38 -20.84 0.98
C ILE A 52 -2.11 -20.09 0.58
N VAL A 53 -1.96 -18.85 1.07
CA VAL A 53 -0.78 -18.02 0.81
C VAL A 53 0.40 -18.52 1.63
N ASP A 54 0.25 -18.63 2.95
CA ASP A 54 1.34 -18.93 3.88
C ASP A 54 1.95 -20.33 3.68
N ARG A 55 1.16 -21.27 3.15
CA ARG A 55 1.54 -22.69 3.01
C ARG A 55 1.50 -23.18 1.56
N GLU A 56 1.31 -22.28 0.60
CA GLU A 56 1.25 -22.61 -0.84
C GLU A 56 0.22 -23.71 -1.16
N ILE A 57 -0.91 -23.72 -0.45
CA ILE A 57 -1.92 -24.78 -0.59
C ILE A 57 -2.71 -24.59 -1.89
N ILE A 58 -2.92 -25.68 -2.62
CA ILE A 58 -3.75 -25.67 -3.82
C ILE A 58 -5.20 -25.93 -3.43
N ALA A 59 -6.04 -24.89 -3.52
CA ALA A 59 -7.48 -25.01 -3.39
C ALA A 59 -8.16 -24.93 -4.76
N PRO A 60 -9.28 -25.63 -4.98
CA PRO A 60 -10.06 -25.47 -6.21
C PRO A 60 -10.57 -24.03 -6.34
N GLU A 61 -10.41 -23.46 -7.52
CA GLU A 61 -10.80 -22.07 -7.80
C GLU A 61 -12.29 -21.82 -7.52
N GLN A 62 -13.16 -22.73 -7.95
CA GLN A 62 -14.60 -22.63 -7.70
C GLN A 62 -14.93 -22.56 -6.21
N THR A 63 -14.16 -23.25 -5.36
CA THR A 63 -14.35 -23.21 -3.90
C THR A 63 -14.08 -21.80 -3.34
N LEU A 64 -13.08 -21.09 -3.87
CA LEU A 64 -12.78 -19.70 -3.49
C LEU A 64 -13.90 -18.75 -3.94
N ILE A 65 -14.38 -18.92 -5.18
CA ILE A 65 -15.47 -18.13 -5.75
C ILE A 65 -16.77 -18.35 -4.97
N ASP A 66 -17.13 -19.60 -4.68
CA ASP A 66 -18.33 -19.95 -3.92
C ASP A 66 -18.27 -19.41 -2.48
N ALA A 67 -17.09 -19.43 -1.86
CA ALA A 67 -16.87 -18.83 -0.55
C ALA A 67 -17.06 -17.31 -0.58
N PHE A 68 -16.51 -16.65 -1.60
CA PHE A 68 -16.67 -15.22 -1.80
C PHE A 68 -18.13 -14.82 -2.01
N ASP A 69 -18.83 -15.48 -2.95
CA ASP A 69 -20.23 -15.20 -3.27
C ASP A 69 -21.14 -15.40 -2.05
N ARG A 70 -20.85 -16.40 -1.20
CA ARG A 70 -21.56 -16.62 0.07
C ARG A 70 -21.46 -15.42 1.02
N PHE A 71 -20.31 -14.75 1.08
CA PHE A 71 -20.09 -13.57 1.93
C PHE A 71 -20.44 -12.24 1.27
N CYS A 72 -20.75 -12.24 -0.03
CA CYS A 72 -21.41 -11.11 -0.70
C CYS A 72 -22.94 -11.15 -0.53
N ALA A 73 -23.52 -12.32 -0.29
CA ALA A 73 -24.95 -12.46 -0.03
C ALA A 73 -25.41 -11.63 1.17
N ASN A 74 -26.69 -11.26 1.20
CA ASN A 74 -27.30 -10.44 2.26
C ASN A 74 -26.49 -9.18 2.60
N ASN A 75 -26.00 -8.48 1.58
CA ASN A 75 -25.20 -7.24 1.71
C ASN A 75 -23.97 -7.38 2.64
N GLY A 76 -23.40 -8.59 2.74
CA GLY A 76 -22.20 -8.83 3.53
C GLY A 76 -22.39 -8.82 5.04
N GLU A 77 -23.63 -8.94 5.55
CA GLU A 77 -23.93 -8.95 6.99
C GLU A 77 -23.14 -10.00 7.80
N THR A 78 -22.80 -11.12 7.15
CA THR A 78 -22.04 -12.23 7.76
C THR A 78 -20.52 -12.06 7.65
N ASP A 79 -20.04 -11.01 6.99
CA ASP A 79 -18.63 -10.75 6.78
C ASP A 79 -18.29 -9.26 6.91
N LYS A 80 -18.44 -8.77 8.14
CA LYS A 80 -18.13 -7.39 8.49
C LYS A 80 -16.69 -7.03 8.13
N ALA A 81 -16.49 -5.82 7.66
CA ALA A 81 -15.21 -5.29 7.20
C ALA A 81 -14.53 -6.13 6.09
N CYS A 82 -15.31 -6.92 5.34
CA CYS A 82 -14.78 -7.85 4.31
C CYS A 82 -13.71 -8.82 4.85
N ARG A 83 -13.85 -9.25 6.11
CA ARG A 83 -12.85 -10.05 6.84
C ARG A 83 -12.49 -11.38 6.18
N ALA A 84 -13.44 -12.05 5.54
CA ALA A 84 -13.21 -13.25 4.75
C ALA A 84 -12.98 -12.92 3.27
N LYS A 85 -13.73 -11.96 2.71
CA LYS A 85 -13.63 -11.61 1.28
C LYS A 85 -12.23 -11.12 0.86
N VAL A 86 -11.57 -10.30 1.69
CA VAL A 86 -10.22 -9.78 1.39
C VAL A 86 -9.20 -10.93 1.30
N PRO A 87 -9.02 -11.79 2.33
CA PRO A 87 -8.12 -12.94 2.24
C PRO A 87 -8.45 -13.91 1.10
N LEU A 88 -9.73 -14.08 0.75
CA LEU A 88 -10.12 -14.91 -0.39
C LEU A 88 -9.55 -14.34 -1.71
N VAL A 89 -9.69 -13.03 -1.93
CA VAL A 89 -9.12 -12.40 -3.13
C VAL A 89 -7.60 -12.40 -3.09
N GLU A 90 -6.96 -12.17 -1.93
CA GLU A 90 -5.50 -12.30 -1.79
C GLU A 90 -5.02 -13.72 -2.14
N ALA A 91 -5.72 -14.75 -1.67
CA ALA A 91 -5.44 -16.14 -2.03
C ALA A 91 -5.60 -16.38 -3.54
N MET A 92 -6.65 -15.85 -4.16
CA MET A 92 -6.84 -15.93 -5.62
C MET A 92 -5.71 -15.24 -6.39
N LEU A 93 -5.26 -14.06 -5.94
CA LEU A 93 -4.12 -13.34 -6.53
C LEU A 93 -2.82 -14.14 -6.38
N HIS A 94 -2.57 -14.70 -5.20
CA HIS A 94 -1.37 -15.51 -4.94
C HIS A 94 -1.33 -16.78 -5.81
N ARG A 95 -2.50 -17.32 -6.15
CA ARG A 95 -2.64 -18.51 -7.00
C ARG A 95 -2.80 -18.20 -8.49
N ASP A 96 -2.63 -16.93 -8.89
CA ASP A 96 -2.74 -16.46 -10.27
C ASP A 96 -4.07 -16.85 -10.94
N VAL A 97 -5.16 -16.81 -10.18
CA VAL A 97 -6.50 -17.12 -10.69
C VAL A 97 -6.92 -16.07 -11.74
N ASP A 98 -7.11 -16.51 -12.98
CA ASP A 98 -7.47 -15.65 -14.12
C ASP A 98 -8.98 -15.61 -14.36
N GLN A 99 -9.69 -14.83 -13.54
CA GLN A 99 -11.15 -14.67 -13.61
C GLN A 99 -11.55 -13.18 -13.74
N PRO A 100 -11.50 -12.60 -14.95
CA PRO A 100 -11.75 -11.17 -15.12
C PRO A 100 -13.17 -10.74 -14.73
N ASP A 101 -14.19 -11.56 -15.01
CA ASP A 101 -15.57 -11.26 -14.65
C ASP A 101 -15.77 -11.25 -13.13
N PHE A 102 -15.09 -12.15 -12.42
CA PHE A 102 -15.06 -12.15 -10.96
C PHE A 102 -14.46 -10.83 -10.42
N TYR A 103 -13.29 -10.45 -10.93
CA TYR A 103 -12.62 -9.23 -10.50
C TYR A 103 -13.42 -7.96 -10.85
N LEU A 104 -14.06 -7.91 -12.02
CA LEU A 104 -14.94 -6.80 -12.40
C LEU A 104 -16.15 -6.67 -11.48
N ARG A 105 -16.75 -7.78 -11.02
CA ARG A 105 -17.81 -7.74 -9.99
C ARG A 105 -17.27 -7.22 -8.67
N GLY A 106 -16.11 -7.71 -8.23
CA GLY A 106 -15.47 -7.30 -6.98
C GLY A 106 -15.08 -5.83 -6.96
N MET A 107 -14.62 -5.27 -8.08
CA MET A 107 -14.34 -3.83 -8.25
C MET A 107 -15.59 -2.94 -8.09
N LYS A 108 -16.79 -3.50 -8.23
CA LYS A 108 -18.08 -2.78 -8.10
C LYS A 108 -18.78 -3.10 -6.78
N TYR A 109 -18.22 -3.97 -5.95
CA TYR A 109 -18.84 -4.39 -4.71
C TYR A 109 -18.75 -3.27 -3.67
N VAL A 110 -19.90 -2.97 -3.05
CA VAL A 110 -20.07 -1.95 -2.01
C VAL A 110 -20.66 -2.63 -0.78
N GLN A 111 -20.05 -2.41 0.38
CA GLN A 111 -20.53 -2.97 1.65
C GLN A 111 -20.79 -1.85 2.63
N ALA A 112 -22.02 -1.33 2.61
CA ALA A 112 -22.46 -0.29 3.53
C ALA A 112 -22.71 -0.87 4.92
N GLU A 113 -21.87 -0.48 5.88
CA GLU A 113 -21.98 -0.91 7.27
C GLU A 113 -22.41 0.22 8.19
N PRO A 114 -23.28 -0.06 9.19
CA PRO A 114 -23.67 0.95 10.15
C PRO A 114 -22.47 1.35 11.02
N GLN A 115 -22.19 2.65 11.11
CA GLN A 115 -21.25 3.16 12.10
C GLN A 115 -21.83 3.02 13.51
N TRP A 116 -20.96 2.79 14.49
CA TRP A 116 -21.33 2.76 15.91
C TRP A 116 -22.09 4.03 16.29
N ARG A 117 -23.32 3.86 16.81
CA ARG A 117 -24.09 4.97 17.36
C ARG A 117 -23.58 5.26 18.77
N GLY A 118 -22.63 6.19 18.88
CA GLY A 118 -22.33 6.84 20.15
C GLY A 118 -23.52 7.70 20.64
N PRO A 119 -23.40 8.36 21.81
CA PRO A 119 -24.47 9.19 22.39
C PRO A 119 -24.97 10.32 21.48
N GLY A 120 -24.19 10.75 20.49
CA GLY A 120 -24.54 11.79 19.51
C GLY A 120 -25.27 11.29 18.25
N GLY A 121 -25.66 10.01 18.20
CA GLY A 121 -26.12 9.37 16.97
C GLY A 121 -24.95 8.85 16.12
N GLY A 122 -25.18 7.81 15.33
CA GLY A 122 -24.15 7.26 14.43
C GLY A 122 -24.08 8.08 13.15
N GLY A 123 -22.88 8.22 12.60
CA GLY A 123 -22.67 8.83 11.30
C GLY A 123 -23.26 8.00 10.15
N PRO A 124 -23.13 8.48 8.91
CA PRO A 124 -23.60 7.75 7.73
C PRO A 124 -22.93 6.37 7.64
N PRO A 125 -23.57 5.37 7.01
CA PRO A 125 -22.95 4.08 6.77
C PRO A 125 -21.58 4.22 6.10
N THR A 126 -20.62 3.43 6.55
CA THR A 126 -19.27 3.38 5.95
C THR A 126 -19.20 2.23 4.99
N ASP A 127 -18.65 2.48 3.80
CA ASP A 127 -18.36 1.43 2.86
C ASP A 127 -17.03 0.75 3.21
N SER A 128 -17.09 -0.49 3.68
CA SER A 128 -15.90 -1.25 4.08
C SER A 128 -15.21 -1.99 2.92
N ALA A 129 -15.75 -1.93 1.69
CA ALA A 129 -15.25 -2.70 0.55
C ALA A 129 -14.16 -1.98 -0.27
N ALA A 130 -13.68 -0.81 0.19
CA ALA A 130 -12.73 0.00 -0.57
C ALA A 130 -11.43 -0.75 -0.94
N HIS A 131 -10.84 -1.44 0.04
CA HIS A 131 -9.65 -2.26 -0.16
C HIS A 131 -9.92 -3.47 -1.08
N LEU A 132 -11.06 -4.14 -0.89
CA LEU A 132 -11.47 -5.27 -1.71
C LEU A 132 -11.54 -4.89 -3.20
N ARG A 133 -12.14 -3.74 -3.52
CA ARG A 133 -12.19 -3.24 -4.91
C ARG A 133 -10.80 -3.06 -5.50
N GLY A 134 -9.86 -2.56 -4.71
CA GLY A 134 -8.46 -2.39 -5.11
C GLY A 134 -7.74 -3.71 -5.39
N LEU A 135 -7.95 -4.74 -4.55
CA LEU A 135 -7.42 -6.08 -4.80
C LEU A 135 -8.00 -6.69 -6.07
N CYS A 136 -9.29 -6.50 -6.31
CA CYS A 136 -9.92 -6.95 -7.55
C CYS A 136 -9.38 -6.20 -8.77
N ALA A 137 -9.11 -4.90 -8.68
CA ALA A 137 -8.45 -4.15 -9.75
C ALA A 137 -7.05 -4.73 -10.06
N HIS A 138 -6.30 -5.13 -9.03
CA HIS A 138 -5.02 -5.81 -9.20
C HIS A 138 -5.18 -7.17 -9.91
N GLY A 139 -6.20 -7.96 -9.55
CA GLY A 139 -6.50 -9.21 -10.25
C GLY A 139 -6.84 -9.01 -11.72
N LEU A 140 -7.62 -7.97 -12.02
CA LEU A 140 -8.03 -7.66 -13.38
C LEU A 140 -6.84 -7.29 -14.29
N ILE A 141 -5.86 -6.51 -13.80
CA ILE A 141 -4.68 -6.15 -14.61
C ILE A 141 -3.72 -7.33 -14.84
N ARG A 142 -3.81 -8.39 -14.02
CA ARG A 142 -3.02 -9.61 -14.16
C ARG A 142 -3.67 -10.64 -15.08
N SER A 143 -4.93 -10.44 -15.43
CA SER A 143 -5.68 -11.34 -16.30
C SER A 143 -5.07 -11.41 -17.71
N HIS A 144 -4.92 -12.62 -18.24
CA HIS A 144 -4.45 -12.84 -19.61
C HIS A 144 -5.58 -12.83 -20.64
N VAL A 145 -6.82 -13.00 -20.19
CA VAL A 145 -8.02 -13.01 -21.03
C VAL A 145 -8.76 -11.67 -21.05
N ALA A 146 -8.52 -10.77 -20.07
CA ALA A 146 -9.12 -9.45 -20.06
C ALA A 146 -8.60 -8.57 -21.21
N SER A 147 -9.51 -7.86 -21.88
CA SER A 147 -9.14 -6.84 -22.87
C SER A 147 -8.46 -5.66 -22.18
N PRO A 148 -7.24 -5.24 -22.59
CA PRO A 148 -6.58 -4.07 -22.02
C PRO A 148 -7.41 -2.80 -22.10
N ALA A 149 -8.20 -2.63 -23.17
CA ALA A 149 -9.09 -1.48 -23.31
C ALA A 149 -10.23 -1.50 -22.27
N SER A 150 -10.87 -2.66 -22.09
CA SER A 150 -11.95 -2.82 -21.11
C SER A 150 -11.44 -2.70 -19.67
N THR A 151 -10.25 -3.25 -19.38
CA THR A 151 -9.57 -3.10 -18.10
C THR A 151 -9.29 -1.63 -17.81
N MET A 152 -8.75 -0.88 -18.78
CA MET A 152 -8.48 0.56 -18.60
C MET A 152 -9.76 1.34 -18.30
N LEU A 153 -10.87 1.06 -18.99
CA LEU A 153 -12.17 1.69 -18.70
C LEU A 153 -12.65 1.41 -17.27
N ALA A 154 -12.55 0.14 -16.82
CA ALA A 154 -12.93 -0.23 -15.46
C ALA A 154 -12.05 0.45 -14.39
N LEU A 155 -10.76 0.65 -14.68
CA LEU A 155 -9.86 1.38 -13.79
C LEU A 155 -10.16 2.89 -13.76
N VAL A 156 -10.56 3.49 -14.89
CA VAL A 156 -11.00 4.90 -14.93
C VAL A 156 -12.26 5.10 -14.10
N ASP A 157 -13.22 4.16 -14.15
CA ASP A 157 -14.39 4.20 -13.27
C ASP A 157 -13.97 4.14 -11.79
N LEU A 158 -13.05 3.23 -11.44
CA LEU A 158 -12.53 3.10 -10.08
C LEU A 158 -11.70 4.32 -9.62
N LEU A 159 -11.04 5.03 -10.54
CA LEU A 159 -10.32 6.28 -10.26
C LEU A 159 -11.26 7.44 -9.86
N ASN A 160 -12.57 7.26 -10.08
CA ASN A 160 -13.64 8.17 -9.69
C ASN A 160 -14.51 7.61 -8.55
N ASP A 161 -14.05 6.55 -7.88
CA ASP A 161 -14.78 5.94 -6.77
C ASP A 161 -14.99 6.92 -5.61
N SER A 162 -16.10 6.77 -4.89
CA SER A 162 -16.38 7.51 -3.66
C SER A 162 -15.29 7.36 -2.58
N GLN A 163 -14.65 6.19 -2.52
CA GLN A 163 -13.67 5.87 -1.49
C GLN A 163 -12.24 6.24 -1.95
N PRO A 164 -11.51 7.06 -1.18
CA PRO A 164 -10.15 7.48 -1.56
C PRO A 164 -9.20 6.29 -1.71
N GLN A 165 -9.31 5.29 -0.84
CA GLN A 165 -8.51 4.06 -0.94
C GLN A 165 -8.72 3.33 -2.28
N SER A 166 -9.96 3.27 -2.79
CA SER A 166 -10.25 2.65 -4.09
C SER A 166 -9.65 3.46 -5.24
N ARG A 167 -9.73 4.80 -5.19
CA ARG A 167 -9.09 5.67 -6.18
C ARG A 167 -7.57 5.53 -6.19
N ALA A 168 -6.95 5.45 -5.01
CA ALA A 168 -5.50 5.22 -4.86
C ALA A 168 -5.08 3.87 -5.47
N HIS A 169 -5.83 2.79 -5.19
CA HIS A 169 -5.59 1.50 -5.83
C HIS A 169 -5.78 1.54 -7.36
N ALA A 170 -6.77 2.29 -7.86
CA ALA A 170 -6.96 2.49 -9.29
C ALA A 170 -5.75 3.18 -9.94
N ALA A 171 -5.24 4.26 -9.34
CA ALA A 171 -4.06 4.96 -9.83
C ALA A 171 -2.84 4.01 -9.92
N ARG A 172 -2.62 3.20 -8.89
CA ARG A 172 -1.57 2.18 -8.87
C ARG A 172 -1.77 1.14 -9.98
N ALA A 173 -2.98 0.61 -10.14
CA ALA A 173 -3.28 -0.37 -11.18
C ALA A 173 -3.09 0.20 -12.59
N ILE A 174 -3.50 1.46 -12.84
CA ILE A 174 -3.29 2.15 -14.11
C ILE A 174 -1.79 2.27 -14.43
N SER A 175 -0.96 2.59 -13.44
CA SER A 175 0.50 2.62 -13.61
C SER A 175 1.05 1.25 -14.04
N LEU A 176 0.61 0.18 -13.37
CA LEU A 176 1.11 -1.18 -13.61
C LEU A 176 0.69 -1.74 -14.98
N MET A 177 -0.38 -1.22 -15.59
CA MET A 177 -0.74 -1.60 -16.96
C MET A 177 0.32 -1.20 -18.01
N ASN A 178 1.19 -0.23 -17.69
CA ASN A 178 2.23 0.28 -18.59
C ASN A 178 1.71 0.60 -20.01
N SER A 179 0.50 1.17 -20.07
CA SER A 179 -0.16 1.55 -21.31
C SER A 179 0.23 2.97 -21.71
N PRO A 180 0.25 3.30 -23.02
CA PRO A 180 0.41 4.69 -23.46
C PRO A 180 -0.61 5.67 -22.83
N ALA A 181 -1.76 5.16 -22.38
CA ALA A 181 -2.79 5.95 -21.70
C ALA A 181 -2.50 6.20 -20.21
N SER A 182 -1.60 5.43 -19.57
CA SER A 182 -1.39 5.47 -18.12
C SER A 182 -0.94 6.84 -17.63
N VAL A 183 0.17 7.38 -18.17
CA VAL A 183 0.68 8.69 -17.76
C VAL A 183 -0.30 9.83 -18.04
N PRO A 184 -0.92 9.94 -19.24
CA PRO A 184 -1.94 10.96 -19.49
C PRO A 184 -3.13 10.91 -18.52
N LEU A 185 -3.61 9.72 -18.16
CA LEU A 185 -4.74 9.58 -17.23
C LEU A 185 -4.36 9.96 -15.79
N LEU A 186 -3.19 9.51 -15.31
CA LEU A 186 -2.70 9.90 -13.98
C LEU A 186 -2.46 11.41 -13.92
N ARG A 187 -1.86 11.99 -14.96
CA ARG A 187 -1.65 13.44 -15.05
C ARG A 187 -2.96 14.21 -15.07
N MET A 188 -3.95 13.75 -15.84
CA MET A 188 -5.29 14.33 -15.85
C MET A 188 -5.91 14.29 -14.44
N LYS A 189 -5.79 13.17 -13.72
CA LYS A 189 -6.35 13.01 -12.37
C LYS A 189 -5.75 14.02 -11.39
N VAL A 190 -4.43 14.22 -11.43
CA VAL A 190 -3.76 15.25 -10.64
C VAL A 190 -4.26 16.65 -11.03
N LEU A 191 -4.34 16.97 -12.33
CA LEU A 191 -4.78 18.29 -12.80
C LEU A 191 -6.22 18.62 -12.42
N THR A 192 -7.11 17.62 -12.37
CA THR A 192 -8.48 17.80 -11.88
C THR A 192 -8.58 17.88 -10.36
N GLY A 193 -7.51 17.49 -9.66
CA GLY A 193 -7.44 17.39 -8.22
C GLY A 193 -8.11 16.14 -7.66
N ASP A 194 -7.77 15.85 -6.40
CA ASP A 194 -8.47 14.88 -5.56
C ASP A 194 -8.55 15.43 -4.13
N PRO A 195 -9.70 15.30 -3.43
CA PRO A 195 -9.81 15.72 -2.02
C PRO A 195 -8.87 14.97 -1.08
N ALA A 196 -8.39 13.80 -1.49
CA ALA A 196 -7.49 12.95 -0.74
C ALA A 196 -6.07 13.05 -1.35
N PRO A 197 -5.12 13.74 -0.68
CA PRO A 197 -3.76 13.92 -1.17
C PRO A 197 -3.06 12.61 -1.53
N GLU A 198 -3.34 11.52 -0.80
CA GLU A 198 -2.76 10.21 -1.03
C GLU A 198 -3.10 9.63 -2.42
N VAL A 199 -4.25 10.02 -3.00
CA VAL A 199 -4.62 9.62 -4.36
C VAL A 199 -3.73 10.32 -5.38
N GLN A 200 -3.40 11.60 -5.15
CA GLN A 200 -2.45 12.34 -5.99
C GLN A 200 -1.04 11.76 -5.83
N GLY A 201 -0.65 11.37 -4.61
CA GLY A 201 0.58 10.64 -4.33
C GLY A 201 0.74 9.36 -5.17
N GLU A 202 -0.29 8.51 -5.22
CA GLU A 202 -0.27 7.33 -6.09
C GLU A 202 -0.19 7.68 -7.58
N CYS A 203 -0.82 8.78 -8.01
CA CYS A 203 -0.68 9.26 -9.39
C CYS A 203 0.75 9.72 -9.69
N PHE A 204 1.38 10.46 -8.78
CA PHE A 204 2.79 10.88 -8.88
C PHE A 204 3.72 9.69 -8.97
N ARG A 205 3.60 8.74 -8.02
CA ARG A 205 4.36 7.48 -8.01
C ARG A 205 4.19 6.73 -9.33
N GLY A 206 2.95 6.64 -9.83
CA GLY A 206 2.68 5.96 -11.10
C GLY A 206 3.33 6.62 -12.32
N MET A 207 3.32 7.96 -12.40
CA MET A 207 4.03 8.69 -13.46
C MET A 207 5.56 8.56 -13.37
N LEU A 208 6.08 8.33 -12.17
CA LEU A 208 7.51 8.16 -11.88
C LEU A 208 7.98 6.71 -11.90
N HIS A 209 7.08 5.74 -12.16
CA HIS A 209 7.45 4.33 -12.33
C HIS A 209 8.33 4.09 -13.55
N SER A 210 8.09 4.83 -14.64
CA SER A 210 8.97 4.91 -15.82
C SER A 210 9.32 6.38 -16.07
N PRO A 211 10.23 6.94 -15.25
CA PRO A 211 10.40 8.38 -15.16
C PRO A 211 11.08 8.93 -16.42
N ASN A 212 10.56 10.05 -16.88
CA ASN A 212 11.20 10.92 -17.85
C ASN A 212 11.28 12.33 -17.27
N GLN A 213 12.06 13.21 -17.90
CA GLN A 213 12.24 14.56 -17.39
C GLN A 213 10.92 15.33 -17.26
N GLU A 214 9.99 15.14 -18.20
CA GLU A 214 8.69 15.81 -18.17
C GLU A 214 7.83 15.39 -16.97
N SER A 215 7.78 14.09 -16.65
CA SER A 215 7.09 13.59 -15.47
C SER A 215 7.73 14.12 -14.18
N ILE A 216 9.06 14.17 -14.11
CA ILE A 216 9.79 14.70 -12.95
C ILE A 216 9.46 16.18 -12.76
N ASP A 217 9.57 16.98 -13.83
CA ASP A 217 9.28 18.42 -13.79
C ASP A 217 7.82 18.69 -13.43
N PHE A 218 6.90 17.87 -13.94
CA PHE A 218 5.48 17.96 -13.60
C PHE A 218 5.24 17.74 -12.10
N VAL A 219 5.78 16.66 -11.52
CA VAL A 219 5.62 16.37 -10.08
C VAL A 219 6.33 17.41 -9.22
N ALA A 220 7.53 17.85 -9.63
CA ALA A 220 8.27 18.90 -8.94
C ALA A 220 7.50 20.23 -8.86
N GLY A 221 6.62 20.52 -9.83
CA GLY A 221 5.73 21.68 -9.80
C GLY A 221 4.75 21.70 -8.61
N TYR A 222 4.55 20.58 -7.91
CA TYR A 222 3.67 20.48 -6.74
C TYR A 222 4.40 20.65 -5.40
N LEU A 223 5.74 20.80 -5.40
CA LEU A 223 6.53 20.99 -4.17
C LEU A 223 6.27 22.36 -3.49
N ASP A 224 5.69 23.30 -4.22
CA ASP A 224 5.43 24.68 -3.78
C ASP A 224 3.96 24.88 -3.37
N GLY A 225 3.14 23.83 -3.43
CA GLY A 225 1.69 23.88 -3.39
C GLY A 225 1.08 23.69 -2.01
N ASP A 226 -0.13 23.10 -2.00
CA ASP A 226 -0.80 22.64 -0.78
C ASP A 226 0.11 21.70 0.01
N PRO A 227 0.28 21.87 1.35
CA PRO A 227 1.26 21.13 2.11
C PRO A 227 1.10 19.60 2.03
N ASP A 228 -0.12 19.08 2.08
CA ASP A 228 -0.34 17.63 2.05
C ASP A 228 0.00 17.05 0.66
N VAL A 229 -0.35 17.78 -0.41
CA VAL A 229 0.03 17.41 -1.79
C VAL A 229 1.53 17.54 -2.03
N ALA A 230 2.17 18.56 -1.45
CA ALA A 230 3.61 18.77 -1.57
C ALA A 230 4.40 17.65 -0.87
N ILE A 231 3.92 17.15 0.27
CA ILE A 231 4.49 15.98 0.95
C ILE A 231 4.41 14.75 0.04
N GLU A 232 3.26 14.46 -0.56
CA GLU A 232 3.08 13.32 -1.47
C GLU A 232 3.96 13.44 -2.73
N ALA A 233 4.07 14.64 -3.31
CA ALA A 233 4.96 14.92 -4.43
C ALA A 233 6.43 14.69 -4.05
N ALA A 234 6.84 15.17 -2.88
CA ALA A 234 8.21 15.00 -2.39
C ALA A 234 8.55 13.53 -2.14
N THR A 235 7.65 12.79 -1.50
CA THR A 235 7.81 11.35 -1.27
C THR A 235 7.93 10.60 -2.60
N ALA A 236 7.05 10.87 -3.57
CA ALA A 236 7.11 10.22 -4.88
C ALA A 236 8.43 10.51 -5.63
N LEU A 237 8.94 11.74 -5.56
CA LEU A 237 10.25 12.11 -6.14
C LEU A 237 11.42 11.45 -5.41
N GLY A 238 11.33 11.29 -4.08
CA GLY A 238 12.31 10.53 -3.30
C GLY A 238 12.34 9.06 -3.73
N GLU A 239 11.19 8.42 -3.81
CA GLU A 239 11.06 7.00 -4.19
C GLU A 239 11.42 6.71 -5.65
N SER A 240 11.39 7.70 -6.54
CA SER A 240 11.73 7.49 -7.96
C SER A 240 13.21 7.17 -8.17
N HIS A 241 14.07 7.44 -7.18
CA HIS A 241 15.51 7.24 -7.24
C HIS A 241 16.17 7.88 -8.47
N GLN A 242 15.66 9.04 -8.91
CA GLN A 242 16.19 9.76 -10.07
C GLN A 242 17.09 10.93 -9.65
N PRO A 243 18.29 11.09 -10.22
CA PRO A 243 19.16 12.24 -9.92
C PRO A 243 18.46 13.59 -10.12
N ALA A 244 17.65 13.74 -11.19
CA ALA A 244 16.92 14.97 -11.46
C ALA A 244 15.83 15.26 -10.41
N ALA A 245 15.17 14.23 -9.89
CA ALA A 245 14.17 14.38 -8.83
C ALA A 245 14.78 14.89 -7.53
N VAL A 246 15.97 14.38 -7.17
CA VAL A 246 16.70 14.84 -5.97
C VAL A 246 17.18 16.27 -6.10
N LYS A 247 17.64 16.67 -7.29
CA LYS A 247 17.98 18.08 -7.54
C LYS A 247 16.77 19.00 -7.37
N ALA A 248 15.60 18.58 -7.84
CA ALA A 248 14.36 19.33 -7.66
C ALA A 248 13.99 19.45 -6.17
N LEU A 249 14.09 18.36 -5.39
CA LEU A 249 13.87 18.36 -3.94
C LEU A 249 14.82 19.31 -3.21
N ILE A 250 16.13 19.23 -3.49
CA ILE A 250 17.14 20.11 -2.88
C ILE A 250 16.84 21.59 -3.18
N ALA A 251 16.47 21.91 -4.42
CA ALA A 251 16.09 23.26 -4.79
C ALA A 251 14.82 23.73 -4.07
N ALA A 252 13.86 22.84 -3.83
CA ALA A 252 12.61 23.16 -3.14
C ALA A 252 12.82 23.44 -1.63
N VAL A 253 13.75 22.75 -0.98
CA VAL A 253 14.08 22.98 0.45
C VAL A 253 14.41 24.45 0.75
N ALA A 254 15.09 25.14 -0.17
CA ALA A 254 15.50 26.53 0.03
C ALA A 254 14.33 27.54 0.12
N LYS A 255 13.16 27.16 -0.39
CA LYS A 255 11.96 28.03 -0.51
C LYS A 255 10.74 27.48 0.24
N CYS A 256 10.81 26.25 0.76
CA CYS A 256 9.67 25.60 1.40
C CYS A 256 9.30 26.22 2.76
N SER A 257 8.04 26.06 3.16
CA SER A 257 7.57 26.44 4.49
C SER A 257 8.18 25.53 5.57
N PRO A 258 8.34 25.99 6.83
CA PRO A 258 8.94 25.20 7.90
C PRO A 258 8.29 23.83 8.14
N GLU A 259 6.98 23.72 7.90
CA GLU A 259 6.21 22.47 8.05
C GLU A 259 6.58 21.40 6.99
N LEU A 260 7.11 21.79 5.83
CA LEU A 260 7.49 20.88 4.75
C LEU A 260 8.94 20.41 4.83
N VAL A 261 9.78 21.10 5.61
CA VAL A 261 11.23 20.85 5.68
C VAL A 261 11.51 19.40 6.08
N GLU A 262 10.82 18.88 7.10
CA GLU A 262 11.00 17.50 7.56
C GLU A 262 10.70 16.49 6.46
N ALA A 263 9.53 16.60 5.82
CA ALA A 263 9.13 15.72 4.74
C ALA A 263 10.12 15.74 3.56
N PHE A 264 10.65 16.91 3.22
CA PHE A 264 11.60 17.04 2.11
C PHE A 264 12.96 16.43 2.46
N TYR A 265 13.46 16.61 3.67
CA TYR A 265 14.70 15.97 4.13
C TYR A 265 14.55 14.45 4.17
N VAL A 266 13.43 13.94 4.67
CA VAL A 266 13.13 12.49 4.66
C VAL A 266 13.09 11.96 3.23
N SER A 267 12.46 12.68 2.30
CA SER A 267 12.39 12.29 0.89
C SER A 267 13.76 12.32 0.18
N ILE A 268 14.62 13.29 0.52
CA ILE A 268 16.01 13.33 0.03
C ILE A 268 16.79 12.12 0.57
N GLY A 269 16.63 11.78 1.86
CA GLY A 269 17.25 10.59 2.46
C GLY A 269 16.80 9.29 1.81
N LEU A 270 15.49 9.17 1.53
CA LEU A 270 14.87 8.03 0.85
C LEU A 270 15.40 7.84 -0.58
N SER A 271 15.77 8.92 -1.25
CA SER A 271 16.23 8.87 -2.64
C SER A 271 17.50 8.05 -2.87
N ARG A 272 18.37 7.96 -1.86
CA ARG A 272 19.67 7.27 -1.91
C ARG A 272 20.56 7.73 -3.06
N GLN A 273 20.35 8.93 -3.60
CA GLN A 273 21.20 9.49 -4.65
C GLN A 273 22.45 10.17 -4.06
N PRO A 274 23.59 10.15 -4.76
CA PRO A 274 24.82 10.81 -4.31
C PRO A 274 24.63 12.30 -3.98
N ASP A 275 23.91 13.05 -4.82
CA ASP A 275 23.66 14.48 -4.60
C ASP A 275 22.84 14.74 -3.33
N GLY A 276 21.88 13.85 -3.03
CA GLY A 276 21.07 13.92 -1.81
C GLY A 276 21.87 13.58 -0.57
N LEU A 277 22.70 12.54 -0.65
CA LEU A 277 23.64 12.17 0.40
C LEU A 277 24.60 13.31 0.73
N GLU A 278 25.24 13.90 -0.28
CA GLU A 278 26.18 15.01 -0.10
C GLU A 278 25.48 16.24 0.49
N PHE A 279 24.27 16.57 0.02
CA PHE A 279 23.48 17.65 0.59
C PHE A 279 23.24 17.45 2.10
N LEU A 280 22.82 16.25 2.52
CA LEU A 280 22.56 15.95 3.92
C LEU A 280 23.85 15.98 4.76
N LEU A 281 24.94 15.38 4.27
CA LEU A 281 26.25 15.42 4.93
C LEU A 281 26.78 16.84 5.09
N GLN A 282 26.58 17.70 4.09
CA GLN A 282 26.97 19.10 4.17
C GLN A 282 26.17 19.84 5.25
N LYS A 283 24.86 19.58 5.38
CA LYS A 283 24.03 20.16 6.45
C LYS A 283 24.49 19.77 7.85
N ILE A 284 25.07 18.58 8.00
CA ILE A 284 25.69 18.12 9.24
C ILE A 284 27.01 18.85 9.47
N ARG A 285 27.93 18.84 8.49
CA ARG A 285 29.25 19.50 8.57
C ARG A 285 29.15 20.99 8.93
N ASP A 286 28.17 21.68 8.36
CA ASP A 286 27.95 23.11 8.60
C ASP A 286 27.30 23.41 9.96
N ASN A 287 27.00 22.39 10.77
CA ASN A 287 26.19 22.48 11.99
C ASN A 287 24.92 23.34 11.77
N SER A 288 24.24 23.09 10.64
CA SER A 288 23.07 23.88 10.25
C SER A 288 21.90 23.62 11.22
N LEU A 289 20.89 24.50 11.20
CA LEU A 289 19.64 24.33 11.97
C LEU A 289 19.00 22.93 11.74
N HIS A 290 19.21 22.34 10.57
CA HIS A 290 18.63 21.04 10.18
C HIS A 290 19.65 19.88 10.25
N ALA A 291 20.80 20.05 10.91
CA ALA A 291 21.82 18.99 11.02
C ALA A 291 21.27 17.70 11.67
N CYS A 292 20.51 17.83 12.76
CA CYS A 292 19.90 16.68 13.43
C CYS A 292 18.84 15.97 12.56
N LEU A 293 18.06 16.74 11.79
CA LEU A 293 17.08 16.20 10.85
C LEU A 293 17.78 15.49 9.68
N ALA A 294 18.91 16.00 9.20
CA ALA A 294 19.72 15.33 8.19
C ALA A 294 20.20 13.97 8.67
N ILE A 295 20.72 13.87 9.91
CA ILE A 295 21.11 12.58 10.52
C ILE A 295 19.91 11.62 10.58
N GLN A 296 18.77 12.08 11.08
CA GLN A 296 17.56 11.25 11.20
C GLN A 296 17.08 10.72 9.84
N SER A 297 17.10 11.57 8.82
CA SER A 297 16.71 11.21 7.45
C SER A 297 17.65 10.19 6.81
N MET A 298 18.90 10.12 7.25
CA MET A 298 19.88 9.14 6.80
C MET A 298 19.88 7.84 7.61
N ALA A 299 19.22 7.79 8.78
CA ALA A 299 19.23 6.63 9.66
C ALA A 299 18.76 5.32 8.98
N PRO A 300 17.74 5.31 8.08
CA PRO A 300 17.37 4.10 7.34
C PRO A 300 18.52 3.54 6.49
N ALA A 301 19.47 4.37 6.07
CA ALA A 301 20.61 4.00 5.23
C ALA A 301 21.84 3.51 6.03
N ARG A 302 21.79 3.46 7.37
CA ARG A 302 22.92 3.05 8.23
C ARG A 302 23.48 1.65 7.96
N PHE A 303 22.68 0.77 7.36
CA PHE A 303 23.08 -0.59 7.03
C PHE A 303 23.83 -0.70 5.69
N TYR A 304 23.93 0.40 4.92
CA TYR A 304 24.68 0.40 3.66
C TYR A 304 26.17 0.68 3.92
N PRO A 305 27.07 0.02 3.17
CA PRO A 305 28.51 0.18 3.36
C PRO A 305 28.94 1.65 3.25
N GLY A 306 29.73 2.12 4.22
CA GLY A 306 30.34 3.44 4.19
C GLY A 306 29.43 4.59 4.65
N ILE A 307 28.12 4.37 4.87
CA ILE A 307 27.22 5.46 5.28
C ILE A 307 27.49 5.89 6.71
N THR A 308 27.61 4.94 7.65
CA THR A 308 27.86 5.25 9.06
C THR A 308 29.17 6.01 9.23
N GLU A 309 30.24 5.58 8.56
CA GLU A 309 31.55 6.24 8.61
C GLU A 309 31.51 7.67 8.02
N GLN A 310 30.75 7.88 6.93
CA GLN A 310 30.57 9.21 6.35
C GLN A 310 29.79 10.15 7.28
N VAL A 311 28.72 9.65 7.91
CA VAL A 311 27.93 10.44 8.87
C VAL A 311 28.75 10.75 10.11
N GLU A 312 29.48 9.78 10.66
CA GLU A 312 30.36 9.97 11.81
C GLU A 312 31.44 11.01 11.52
N ALA A 313 32.08 10.95 10.34
CA ALA A 313 33.06 11.94 9.93
C ALA A 313 32.46 13.35 9.81
N ALA A 314 31.23 13.48 9.29
CA ALA A 314 30.53 14.76 9.21
C ALA A 314 30.15 15.29 10.61
N VAL A 315 29.72 14.42 11.52
CA VAL A 315 29.38 14.75 12.92
C VAL A 315 30.63 15.24 13.67
N HIS A 316 31.77 14.58 13.48
CA HIS A 316 33.04 15.03 14.07
C HIS A 316 33.47 16.41 13.58
N GLN A 317 33.22 16.74 12.31
CA GLN A 317 33.51 18.06 11.77
C GLN A 317 32.56 19.14 12.31
N ALA A 318 31.30 18.78 12.59
CA ALA A 318 30.32 19.70 13.15
C ALA A 318 30.67 20.17 14.57
N ASP A 319 31.41 19.33 15.32
CA ASP A 319 31.86 19.57 16.71
C ASP A 319 30.75 20.07 17.65
N ASP A 320 29.55 19.47 17.53
CA ASP A 320 28.38 19.83 18.32
C ASP A 320 27.84 18.65 19.13
N ALA A 321 27.57 18.89 20.42
CA ALA A 321 27.14 17.86 21.36
C ALA A 321 25.73 17.32 21.05
N THR A 322 24.84 18.14 20.50
CA THR A 322 23.47 17.75 20.12
C THR A 322 23.49 16.91 18.85
N VAL A 323 24.27 17.33 17.86
CA VAL A 323 24.51 16.57 16.62
C VAL A 323 25.13 15.21 16.96
N SER A 324 26.15 15.17 17.83
CA SER A 324 26.79 13.93 18.30
C SER A 324 25.82 12.99 19.01
N ARG A 325 24.97 13.52 19.91
CA ARG A 325 23.95 12.72 20.61
C ARG A 325 22.91 12.16 19.63
N THR A 326 22.53 12.93 18.63
CA THR A 326 21.57 12.49 17.61
C THR A 326 22.13 11.34 16.78
N PHE A 327 23.41 11.42 16.41
CA PHE A 327 24.10 10.33 15.72
C PHE A 327 24.09 9.04 16.54
N GLN A 328 24.50 9.09 17.81
CA GLN A 328 24.52 7.90 18.69
C GLN A 328 23.16 7.20 18.73
N ARG A 329 22.08 7.95 18.95
CA ARG A 329 20.71 7.42 19.00
C ARG A 329 20.24 6.79 17.67
N CYS A 330 20.72 7.28 16.54
CA CYS A 330 20.21 6.90 15.21
C CYS A 330 21.06 5.83 14.50
N PHE A 331 22.35 5.74 14.83
CA PHE A 331 23.32 4.91 14.12
C PHE A 331 24.02 3.87 15.00
N VAL A 332 23.96 4.00 16.33
CA VAL A 332 24.67 3.12 17.28
C VAL A 332 23.69 2.32 18.13
N ASP A 333 22.69 2.99 18.70
CA ASP A 333 21.60 2.38 19.48
C ASP A 333 20.57 1.64 18.58
#